data_AF-A0A090WX61-F1
#
_entry.id   AF-A0A090WX61-F1
#
_cell.length_a   1.000
_cell.length_b   1.000
_cell.length_c   1.000
_cell.angle_alpha   90.00
_cell.angle_beta   90.00
_cell.angle_gamma   90.00
#
_symmetry.space_group_name_H-M   'P 1'
#
loop_
_entity.id
_entity.type
_entity.pdbx_description
1 polymer ?
#
loop_
_entity_poly.entity_id
_entity_poly.type
_entity_poly.pdbx_seq_one_letter_code
_entity_poly.pdbx_strand_id
1 'polypeptide(L)'
;MRNNSTERRQEIYDKIKASSKQEYILSEMKRLGFWNEGELDFKAVNTFFNEERELSQKLQKLLKEKKVIEDPEAFLAKKHQERKLASKQSQKATKERREKERLEKAERWRVSKEKDIIYLGENYSHQLNEQISNTERLKSKNLPVLHTAEDLAKAMNISIGELRFLSFSRKNSKISHYKRFQMAKKSGGYRLISAPMPKLKKAQHWC
;
A
#
# COMPACT_ATOMS: atom_id res chain seq x y z
N MET A 1 22.28 22.27 -56.13
CA MET A 1 20.92 21.70 -56.23
C MET A 1 19.94 22.85 -55.97
N ARG A 2 19.01 23.14 -56.88
CA ARG A 2 18.02 24.20 -56.69
C ARG A 2 16.91 23.63 -55.79
N ASN A 3 16.77 24.10 -54.55
CA ASN A 3 15.68 23.68 -53.66
C ASN A 3 14.34 23.86 -54.39
N ASN A 4 13.48 22.84 -54.27
CA ASN A 4 12.18 22.85 -54.93
C ASN A 4 11.33 23.99 -54.36
N SER A 5 10.59 24.71 -55.22
CA SER A 5 9.77 25.87 -54.82
C SER A 5 8.81 25.54 -53.66
N THR A 6 8.35 24.29 -53.61
CA THR A 6 7.48 23.75 -52.57
C THR A 6 8.17 23.63 -51.20
N GLU A 7 9.42 23.17 -51.16
CA GLU A 7 10.21 23.01 -49.91
C GLU A 7 10.50 24.38 -49.29
N ARG A 8 10.88 25.36 -50.12
CA ARG A 8 11.12 26.73 -49.65
C ARG A 8 9.87 27.39 -49.08
N ARG A 9 8.68 27.11 -49.65
CA ARG A 9 7.41 27.59 -49.09
C ARG A 9 7.14 26.96 -47.73
N GLN A 10 7.39 25.66 -47.58
CA GLN A 10 7.19 24.96 -46.32
C GLN A 10 8.11 25.50 -45.22
N GLU A 11 9.39 25.73 -45.52
CA GLU A 11 10.34 26.34 -44.59
C GLU A 11 9.89 27.73 -44.11
N ILE A 12 9.30 28.54 -45.01
CA ILE A 12 8.72 29.85 -44.66
C ILE A 12 7.54 29.67 -43.72
N TYR A 13 6.63 28.72 -44.00
CA TYR A 13 5.50 28.43 -43.12
C TYR A 13 5.94 27.94 -41.74
N ASP A 14 6.96 27.10 -41.66
CA ASP A 14 7.48 26.59 -40.39
C ASP A 14 8.14 27.70 -39.55
N LYS A 15 8.85 28.63 -40.21
CA LYS A 15 9.40 29.83 -39.56
C LYS A 15 8.31 30.79 -39.06
N ILE A 16 7.26 31.00 -39.85
CA ILE A 16 6.07 31.79 -39.45
C ILE A 16 5.30 31.10 -38.31
N LYS A 17 5.31 29.77 -38.25
CA LYS A 17 4.66 28.99 -37.19
C LYS A 17 5.46 29.00 -35.88
N ALA A 18 6.79 29.03 -35.96
CA ALA A 18 7.67 29.15 -34.79
C ALA A 18 7.66 30.59 -34.20
N SER A 19 7.53 31.59 -35.07
CA SER A 19 7.43 33.02 -34.71
C SER A 19 6.00 33.54 -34.93
N SER A 20 5.81 34.85 -35.12
CA SER A 20 4.61 35.42 -35.73
C SER A 20 4.86 35.81 -37.18
N LYS A 21 3.80 35.93 -37.99
CA LYS A 21 3.90 36.40 -39.37
C LYS A 21 4.56 37.78 -39.45
N GLN A 22 4.22 38.69 -38.53
CA GLN A 22 4.78 40.05 -38.51
C GLN A 22 6.25 40.04 -38.05
N GLU A 23 6.59 39.23 -37.05
CA GLU A 23 7.96 39.05 -36.56
C GLU A 23 8.87 38.47 -37.67
N TYR A 24 8.37 37.49 -38.41
CA TYR A 24 9.04 36.94 -39.59
C TYR A 24 9.22 38.00 -40.69
N ILE A 25 8.19 38.76 -41.03
CA ILE A 25 8.27 39.83 -42.04
C ILE A 25 9.27 40.91 -41.61
N LEU A 26 9.26 41.32 -40.35
CA LEU A 26 10.22 42.28 -39.81
C LEU A 26 11.66 41.76 -39.92
N SER A 27 11.88 40.49 -39.55
CA SER A 27 13.20 39.85 -39.66
C SER A 27 13.71 39.81 -41.11
N GLU A 28 12.79 39.58 -42.06
CA GLU A 28 13.10 39.50 -43.48
C GLU A 28 13.31 40.90 -44.10
N MET A 29 12.54 41.89 -43.67
CA MET A 29 12.70 43.29 -44.06
C MET A 29 14.02 43.87 -43.53
N LYS A 30 14.44 43.50 -42.31
CA LYS A 30 15.77 43.81 -41.77
C LYS A 30 16.86 43.12 -42.58
N ARG A 31 16.69 41.83 -42.93
CA ARG A 31 17.64 41.05 -43.73
C ARG A 31 17.84 41.59 -45.14
N LEU A 32 16.77 42.09 -45.76
CA LEU A 32 16.77 42.64 -47.12
C LEU A 32 17.17 44.13 -47.17
N GLY A 33 17.45 44.76 -46.01
CA GLY A 33 17.94 46.13 -45.93
C GLY A 33 16.89 47.21 -46.21
N PHE A 34 15.60 46.87 -46.10
CA PHE A 34 14.51 47.84 -46.31
C PHE A 34 14.36 48.84 -45.15
N TRP A 35 14.91 48.54 -43.96
CA TRP A 35 14.80 49.36 -42.76
C TRP A 35 16.14 49.41 -42.03
N ASN A 36 16.59 50.61 -41.67
CA ASN A 36 17.87 50.86 -40.98
C ASN A 36 17.64 51.30 -39.52
N GLU A 37 18.64 51.09 -38.65
CA GLU A 37 18.56 51.40 -37.20
C GLU A 37 18.41 52.90 -36.88
N GLY A 38 18.61 53.79 -37.86
CA GLY A 38 18.35 55.23 -37.73
C GLY A 38 16.92 55.67 -38.03
N GLU A 39 16.11 54.86 -38.71
CA GLU A 39 14.73 55.20 -39.11
C GLU A 39 13.67 54.50 -38.25
N LEU A 40 14.02 53.38 -37.60
CA LEU A 40 13.09 52.61 -36.78
C LEU A 40 13.78 52.07 -35.52
N ASP A 41 13.16 52.29 -34.35
CA ASP A 41 13.58 51.64 -33.12
C ASP A 41 13.09 50.18 -33.07
N PHE A 42 13.96 49.27 -33.51
CA PHE A 42 13.69 47.84 -33.50
C PHE A 42 13.44 47.28 -32.08
N LYS A 43 13.92 47.92 -31.01
CA LYS A 43 13.67 47.45 -29.64
C LYS A 43 12.20 47.67 -29.27
N ALA A 44 11.69 48.87 -29.47
CA ALA A 44 10.29 49.21 -29.23
C ALA A 44 9.32 48.38 -30.10
N VAL A 45 9.71 48.12 -31.35
CA VAL A 45 8.91 47.30 -32.28
C VAL A 45 8.88 45.83 -31.86
N ASN A 46 10.01 45.26 -31.43
CA ASN A 46 10.05 43.89 -30.93
C ASN A 46 9.25 43.73 -29.61
N THR A 47 9.29 44.71 -28.71
CA THR A 47 8.46 44.67 -27.49
C THR A 47 6.98 44.70 -27.83
N PHE A 48 6.56 45.54 -28.78
CA PHE A 48 5.18 45.58 -29.24
C PHE A 48 4.73 44.24 -29.85
N PHE A 49 5.56 43.63 -30.70
CA PHE A 49 5.23 42.31 -31.27
C PHE A 49 5.19 41.19 -30.24
N ASN A 50 6.02 41.25 -29.21
CA ASN A 50 5.97 40.31 -28.08
C ASN A 50 4.67 40.47 -27.29
N GLU A 51 4.26 41.70 -26.99
CA GLU A 51 2.99 41.99 -26.33
C GLU A 51 1.79 41.54 -27.17
N GLU A 52 1.79 41.84 -28.48
CA GLU A 52 0.76 41.38 -29.42
C GLU A 52 0.69 39.85 -29.47
N ARG A 53 1.84 39.17 -29.48
CA ARG A 53 1.93 37.71 -29.46
C ARG A 53 1.36 37.12 -28.17
N GLU A 54 1.74 37.67 -27.02
CA GLU A 54 1.20 37.24 -25.73
C GLU A 54 -0.31 37.44 -25.63
N LEU A 55 -0.79 38.62 -26.03
CA LEU A 55 -2.22 38.96 -26.02
C LEU A 55 -2.99 38.05 -26.97
N SER A 56 -2.45 37.78 -28.16
CA SER A 56 -3.03 36.85 -29.12
C SER A 56 -3.08 35.42 -28.59
N GLN A 57 -2.03 34.93 -27.93
CA GLN A 57 -2.03 33.61 -27.29
C GLN A 57 -3.06 33.52 -26.15
N LYS A 58 -3.13 34.54 -25.29
CA LYS A 58 -4.14 34.64 -24.22
C LYS A 58 -5.55 34.66 -24.82
N LEU A 59 -5.78 35.45 -25.87
CA LEU A 59 -7.05 35.53 -26.58
C LEU A 59 -7.43 34.19 -27.20
N GLN A 60 -6.51 33.52 -27.91
CA GLN A 60 -6.75 32.20 -28.50
C GLN A 60 -7.08 31.15 -27.43
N LYS A 61 -6.38 31.18 -26.28
CA LYS A 61 -6.69 30.31 -25.14
C LYS A 61 -8.10 30.57 -24.60
N LEU A 62 -8.45 31.84 -24.37
CA LEU A 62 -9.77 32.23 -23.89
C LEU A 62 -10.89 31.90 -24.90
N LEU A 63 -10.67 32.10 -26.20
CA LEU A 63 -11.62 31.72 -27.25
C LEU A 63 -11.82 30.20 -27.30
N LYS A 64 -10.75 29.42 -27.12
CA LYS A 64 -10.84 27.96 -27.03
C LYS A 64 -11.62 27.52 -25.80
N GLU A 65 -11.38 28.14 -24.65
CA GLU A 65 -12.15 27.90 -23.42
C GLU A 65 -13.62 28.28 -23.59
N LYS A 66 -13.91 29.44 -24.20
CA LYS A 66 -15.27 29.90 -24.51
C LYS A 66 -15.98 28.94 -25.45
N LYS A 67 -15.33 28.49 -26.53
CA LYS A 67 -15.90 27.52 -27.47
C LYS A 67 -16.25 26.19 -26.82
N VAL A 68 -15.45 25.74 -25.86
CA VAL A 68 -15.74 24.51 -25.08
C VAL A 68 -16.92 24.72 -24.13
N ILE A 69 -17.18 25.94 -23.65
CA ILE A 69 -18.35 26.26 -22.81
C ILE A 69 -19.61 26.46 -23.65
N GLU A 70 -19.48 27.05 -24.84
CA GLU A 70 -20.57 27.22 -25.82
C GLU A 70 -21.06 25.88 -26.39
N ASP A 71 -20.20 24.86 -26.43
CA ASP A 71 -20.57 23.48 -26.75
C ASP A 71 -20.87 22.70 -25.45
N PRO A 72 -22.15 22.54 -25.07
CA PRO A 72 -22.52 21.86 -23.83
C PRO A 72 -22.03 20.40 -23.79
N GLU A 73 -21.92 19.72 -24.93
CA GLU A 73 -21.46 18.33 -24.99
C GLU A 73 -19.96 18.22 -24.69
N ALA A 74 -19.15 19.09 -25.29
CA ALA A 74 -17.71 19.12 -25.06
C ALA A 74 -17.35 19.49 -23.61
N PHE A 75 -18.09 20.43 -23.01
CA PHE A 75 -17.93 20.79 -21.59
C PHE A 75 -18.22 19.59 -20.68
N LEU A 76 -19.35 18.91 -20.90
CA LEU A 76 -19.74 17.73 -20.14
C LEU A 76 -18.70 16.61 -20.29
N ALA A 77 -18.23 16.35 -21.51
CA ALA A 77 -17.20 15.35 -21.77
C ALA A 77 -15.90 15.63 -21.00
N LYS A 78 -15.42 16.88 -20.98
CA LYS A 78 -14.24 17.29 -20.20
C LYS A 78 -14.45 17.07 -18.71
N LYS A 79 -15.61 17.44 -18.17
CA LYS A 79 -15.96 17.20 -16.76
C LYS A 79 -16.04 15.71 -16.42
N HIS A 80 -16.58 14.89 -17.32
CA HIS A 80 -16.59 13.44 -17.16
C HIS A 80 -15.16 12.86 -17.14
N GLN A 81 -14.27 13.35 -17.99
CA GLN A 81 -12.86 12.94 -17.99
C GLN A 81 -12.17 13.31 -16.67
N GLU A 82 -12.36 14.54 -16.17
CA GLU A 82 -11.84 14.99 -14.87
C GLU A 82 -12.32 14.10 -13.73
N ARG A 83 -13.64 13.83 -13.65
CA ARG A 83 -14.23 12.93 -12.64
C ARG A 83 -13.67 11.50 -12.74
N LYS A 84 -13.51 10.98 -13.96
CA LYS A 84 -12.95 9.64 -14.20
C LYS A 84 -11.50 9.55 -13.73
N LEU A 85 -10.69 10.57 -14.00
CA LEU A 85 -9.30 10.63 -13.54
C LEU A 85 -9.20 10.72 -12.02
N ALA A 86 -9.98 11.60 -11.39
CA ALA A 86 -10.03 11.74 -9.93
C ALA A 86 -10.50 10.44 -9.25
N SER A 87 -11.51 9.77 -9.83
CA SER A 87 -11.99 8.47 -9.35
C SER A 87 -10.91 7.39 -9.47
N LYS A 88 -10.21 7.29 -10.60
CA LYS A 88 -9.09 6.35 -10.77
C LYS A 88 -7.96 6.60 -9.77
N GLN A 89 -7.59 7.85 -9.53
CA GLN A 89 -6.57 8.22 -8.55
C GLN A 89 -7.00 7.83 -7.13
N SER A 90 -8.24 8.13 -6.75
CA SER A 90 -8.81 7.77 -5.44
C SER A 90 -8.90 6.25 -5.24
N GLN A 91 -9.28 5.51 -6.29
CA GLN A 91 -9.30 4.05 -6.28
C GLN A 91 -7.89 3.47 -6.11
N LYS A 92 -6.90 4.01 -6.82
CA LYS A 92 -5.49 3.61 -6.68
C LYS A 92 -4.99 3.84 -5.25
N ALA A 93 -5.19 5.04 -4.71
CA ALA A 93 -4.80 5.37 -3.34
C ALA A 93 -5.51 4.49 -2.29
N THR A 94 -6.80 4.21 -2.49
CA THR A 94 -7.56 3.31 -1.60
C THR A 94 -7.05 1.87 -1.66
N LYS A 95 -6.70 1.38 -2.86
CA LYS A 95 -6.13 0.05 -3.06
C LYS A 95 -4.78 -0.07 -2.35
N GLU A 96 -3.90 0.91 -2.53
CA GLU A 96 -2.59 0.97 -1.88
C GLU A 96 -2.73 1.04 -0.35
N ARG A 97 -3.67 1.83 0.18
CA ARG A 97 -3.93 1.91 1.62
C ARG A 97 -4.40 0.55 2.17
N ARG A 98 -5.38 -0.09 1.52
CA ARG A 98 -5.89 -1.40 1.95
C ARG A 98 -4.84 -2.50 1.87
N GLU A 99 -3.95 -2.44 0.89
CA GLU A 99 -2.84 -3.38 0.77
C GLU A 99 -1.84 -3.21 1.91
N LYS A 100 -1.46 -1.98 2.24
CA LYS A 100 -0.62 -1.69 3.41
C LYS A 100 -1.27 -2.16 4.71
N GLU A 101 -2.53 -1.80 4.94
CA GLU A 101 -3.30 -2.24 6.12
C GLU A 101 -3.37 -3.78 6.22
N ARG A 102 -3.56 -4.48 5.10
CA ARG A 102 -3.57 -5.94 5.04
C ARG A 102 -2.22 -6.53 5.45
N LEU A 103 -1.12 -5.98 4.94
CA LEU A 103 0.25 -6.43 5.27
C LEU A 103 0.57 -6.17 6.73
N GLU A 104 0.28 -4.97 7.24
CA GLU A 104 0.48 -4.64 8.64
C GLU A 104 -0.35 -5.52 9.57
N LYS A 105 -1.62 -5.77 9.23
CA LYS A 105 -2.48 -6.67 10.02
C LYS A 105 -1.96 -8.11 10.00
N ALA A 106 -1.49 -8.59 8.84
CA ALA A 106 -0.89 -9.92 8.73
C ALA A 106 0.38 -10.03 9.58
N GLU A 107 1.22 -9.00 9.61
CA GLU A 107 2.44 -8.97 10.41
C GLU A 107 2.14 -8.91 11.90
N ARG A 108 1.22 -8.03 12.33
CA ARG A 108 0.76 -7.99 13.73
C ARG A 108 0.18 -9.33 14.18
N TRP A 109 -0.57 -9.99 13.30
CA TRP A 109 -1.11 -11.31 13.56
C TRP A 109 -0.02 -12.39 13.66
N ARG A 110 1.00 -12.33 12.81
CA ARG A 110 2.16 -13.23 12.86
C ARG A 110 2.88 -13.11 14.19
N VAL A 111 3.24 -11.89 14.58
CA VAL A 111 3.91 -11.60 15.86
C VAL A 111 3.05 -12.03 17.04
N SER A 112 1.74 -11.75 17.02
CA SER A 112 0.82 -12.19 18.07
C SER A 112 0.74 -13.72 18.14
N LYS A 113 0.67 -14.43 17.01
CA LYS A 113 0.68 -15.90 16.99
C LYS A 113 1.98 -16.52 17.47
N GLU A 114 3.10 -15.83 17.29
CA GLU A 114 4.40 -16.31 17.76
C GLU A 114 4.51 -16.20 19.28
N LYS A 115 3.90 -15.17 19.90
CA LYS A 115 3.99 -14.89 21.34
C LYS A 115 2.84 -15.45 22.18
N ASP A 116 1.64 -15.53 21.60
CA ASP A 116 0.40 -15.73 22.36
C ASP A 116 -0.44 -16.91 21.84
N ILE A 117 -1.35 -17.38 22.70
CA ILE A 117 -2.30 -18.43 22.41
C ILE A 117 -3.71 -17.90 22.71
N ILE A 118 -4.39 -17.48 21.64
CA ILE A 118 -5.73 -16.88 21.73
C ILE A 118 -6.84 -17.96 21.83
N TYR A 119 -6.56 -19.17 21.35
CA TYR A 119 -7.56 -20.22 21.24
C TYR A 119 -6.97 -21.60 21.54
N LEU A 120 -7.61 -22.31 22.46
CA LEU A 120 -7.28 -23.69 22.87
C LEU A 120 -8.41 -24.68 22.65
N GLY A 121 -9.56 -24.23 22.16
CA GLY A 121 -10.74 -25.07 22.01
C GLY A 121 -11.98 -24.46 22.61
N GLU A 122 -13.12 -25.06 22.26
CA GLU A 122 -14.43 -24.74 22.84
C GLU A 122 -14.37 -24.94 24.37
N ASN A 123 -14.85 -23.94 25.12
CA ASN A 123 -14.87 -23.87 26.59
C ASN A 123 -13.52 -23.61 27.31
N TYR A 124 -12.38 -23.63 26.62
CA TYR A 124 -11.07 -23.40 27.26
C TYR A 124 -10.46 -22.02 26.99
N SER A 125 -11.05 -21.26 26.06
CA SER A 125 -10.42 -20.04 25.54
C SER A 125 -10.88 -18.75 26.22
N HIS A 126 -11.92 -18.80 27.05
CA HIS A 126 -12.59 -17.61 27.59
C HIS A 126 -11.71 -16.77 28.52
N GLN A 127 -10.76 -17.40 29.23
CA GLN A 127 -9.90 -16.75 30.23
C GLN A 127 -8.45 -16.57 29.76
N LEU A 128 -8.12 -16.89 28.50
CA LEU A 128 -6.74 -16.83 28.00
C LEU A 128 -6.18 -15.40 27.96
N ASN A 129 -7.04 -14.40 27.90
CA ASN A 129 -6.64 -12.99 27.91
C ASN A 129 -6.41 -12.44 29.33
N GLU A 130 -6.76 -13.18 30.38
CA GLU A 130 -6.64 -12.73 31.77
C GLU A 130 -5.22 -12.98 32.29
N GLN A 131 -4.31 -12.01 32.10
CA GLN A 131 -2.90 -12.09 32.52
C GLN A 131 -2.67 -11.60 33.96
N ILE A 132 -3.57 -11.96 34.88
CA ILE A 132 -3.51 -11.52 36.28
C ILE A 132 -2.87 -12.63 37.12
N SER A 133 -1.66 -12.38 37.65
CA SER A 133 -0.97 -13.31 38.54
C SER A 133 -0.79 -12.71 39.93
N ASN A 134 -1.12 -13.46 40.98
CA ASN A 134 -0.85 -13.05 42.36
C ASN A 134 0.63 -13.31 42.70
N THR A 135 1.46 -12.28 42.48
CA THR A 135 2.92 -12.37 42.61
C THR A 135 3.38 -12.63 44.05
N GLU A 136 2.70 -12.05 45.04
CA GLU A 136 3.02 -12.24 46.47
C GLU A 136 2.86 -13.71 46.88
N ARG A 137 1.73 -14.33 46.51
CA ARG A 137 1.43 -15.74 46.83
C ARG A 137 2.35 -16.71 46.08
N LEU A 138 2.77 -16.38 44.87
CA LEU A 138 3.74 -17.19 44.11
C LEU A 138 5.11 -17.15 44.77
N LYS A 139 5.59 -15.96 45.14
CA LYS A 139 6.87 -15.77 45.83
C LYS A 139 6.89 -16.48 47.19
N SER A 140 5.81 -16.38 47.98
CA SER A 140 5.75 -17.06 49.29
C SER A 140 5.83 -18.59 49.19
N LYS A 141 5.54 -19.16 48.02
CA LYS A 141 5.59 -20.60 47.74
C LYS A 141 6.81 -21.03 46.92
N ASN A 142 7.78 -20.13 46.67
CA ASN A 142 8.91 -20.37 45.78
C ASN A 142 8.50 -20.87 44.39
N LEU A 143 7.37 -20.38 43.86
CA LEU A 143 6.90 -20.70 42.51
C LEU A 143 7.33 -19.63 41.52
N PRO A 144 7.63 -20.00 40.26
CA PRO A 144 7.95 -19.03 39.21
C PRO A 144 6.74 -18.13 38.92
N VAL A 145 7.01 -16.85 38.73
CA VAL A 145 6.00 -15.86 38.32
C VAL A 145 5.90 -15.87 36.81
N LEU A 146 4.85 -16.49 36.29
CA LEU A 146 4.55 -16.59 34.86
C LEU A 146 3.24 -15.83 34.59
N HIS A 147 3.25 -14.95 33.59
CA HIS A 147 2.08 -14.13 33.25
C HIS A 147 1.50 -14.52 31.89
N THR A 148 2.37 -14.86 30.94
CA THR A 148 1.99 -15.09 29.55
C THR A 148 2.25 -16.53 29.13
N ALA A 149 1.63 -16.94 28.02
CA ALA A 149 1.93 -18.22 27.38
C ALA A 149 3.40 -18.31 26.94
N GLU A 150 4.02 -17.19 26.58
CA GLU A 150 5.45 -17.10 26.26
C GLU A 150 6.33 -17.40 27.48
N ASP A 151 5.98 -16.88 28.65
CA ASP A 151 6.72 -17.14 29.89
C ASP A 151 6.66 -18.63 30.25
N LEU A 152 5.48 -19.24 30.14
CA LEU A 152 5.30 -20.67 30.38
C LEU A 152 6.09 -21.52 29.38
N ALA A 153 6.03 -21.19 28.09
CA ALA A 153 6.77 -21.92 27.06
C ALA A 153 8.29 -21.84 27.29
N LYS A 154 8.80 -20.65 27.65
CA LYS A 154 10.22 -20.45 28.01
C LYS A 154 10.61 -21.26 29.24
N ALA A 155 9.80 -21.22 30.29
CA ALA A 155 10.05 -21.97 31.52
C ALA A 155 10.09 -23.49 31.27
N MET A 156 9.23 -23.99 30.38
CA MET A 156 9.19 -25.39 29.95
C MET A 156 10.26 -25.78 28.91
N ASN A 157 11.02 -24.81 28.39
CA ASN A 157 11.96 -24.97 27.29
C ASN A 157 11.33 -25.63 26.03
N ILE A 158 10.14 -25.16 25.66
CA ILE A 158 9.41 -25.57 24.45
C ILE A 158 8.98 -24.35 23.62
N SER A 159 8.65 -24.56 22.35
CA SER A 159 8.08 -23.50 21.53
C SER A 159 6.60 -23.24 21.88
N ILE A 160 6.11 -22.03 21.61
CA ILE A 160 4.69 -21.69 21.76
C ILE A 160 3.79 -22.53 20.84
N GLY A 161 4.30 -22.91 19.67
CA GLY A 161 3.61 -23.85 18.77
C GLY A 161 3.45 -25.24 19.39
N GLU A 162 4.47 -25.72 20.09
CA GLU A 162 4.42 -26.99 20.82
C GLU A 162 3.51 -26.91 22.05
N LEU A 163 3.60 -25.82 22.83
CA LEU A 163 2.68 -25.56 23.93
C LEU A 163 1.22 -25.58 23.45
N ARG A 164 0.91 -24.84 22.36
CA ARG A 164 -0.41 -24.81 21.73
C ARG A 164 -0.85 -26.20 21.28
N PHE A 165 0.04 -26.99 20.68
CA PHE A 165 -0.28 -28.35 20.25
C PHE A 165 -0.63 -29.25 21.45
N LEU A 166 0.12 -29.14 22.54
CA LEU A 166 -0.08 -29.96 23.75
C LEU A 166 -1.35 -29.59 24.52
N SER A 167 -1.74 -28.31 24.53
CA SER A 167 -2.90 -27.82 25.28
C SER A 167 -4.19 -27.72 24.46
N PHE A 168 -4.14 -27.86 23.14
CA PHE A 168 -5.32 -27.76 22.28
C PHE A 168 -6.29 -28.92 22.52
N SER A 169 -7.57 -28.57 22.72
CA SER A 169 -8.66 -29.51 22.97
C SER A 169 -9.79 -29.32 21.96
N ARG A 170 -10.32 -30.43 21.47
CA ARG A 170 -11.51 -30.47 20.61
C ARG A 170 -12.32 -31.71 20.96
N LYS A 171 -13.64 -31.56 21.16
CA LYS A 171 -14.55 -32.64 21.58
C LYS A 171 -14.41 -33.93 20.76
N ASN A 172 -14.28 -33.80 19.44
CA ASN A 172 -14.18 -34.93 18.51
C ASN A 172 -12.75 -35.12 17.96
N SER A 173 -11.72 -34.72 18.74
CA SER A 173 -10.33 -34.95 18.34
C SER A 173 -10.00 -36.44 18.33
N LYS A 174 -9.40 -36.91 17.23
CA LYS A 174 -8.76 -38.23 17.18
C LYS A 174 -7.34 -38.22 17.76
N ILE A 175 -6.78 -37.03 18.00
CA ILE A 175 -5.43 -36.84 18.52
C ILE A 175 -5.54 -36.79 20.06
N SER A 176 -4.81 -37.70 20.71
CA SER A 176 -4.65 -37.75 22.15
C SER A 176 -3.16 -37.75 22.49
N HIS A 177 -2.76 -36.93 23.45
CA HIS A 177 -1.39 -36.91 23.98
C HIS A 177 -1.11 -38.04 24.98
N TYR A 178 -2.10 -38.90 25.22
CA TYR A 178 -2.00 -40.11 26.05
C TYR A 178 -2.24 -41.36 25.21
N LYS A 179 -1.43 -42.39 25.46
CA LYS A 179 -1.66 -43.75 24.99
C LYS A 179 -2.36 -44.55 26.08
N ARG A 180 -3.45 -45.22 25.73
CA ARG A 180 -4.21 -46.09 26.64
C ARG A 180 -3.89 -47.55 26.34
N PHE A 181 -3.64 -48.35 27.37
CA PHE A 181 -3.42 -49.79 27.24
C PHE A 181 -3.97 -50.52 28.46
N GLN A 182 -4.30 -51.80 28.27
CA GLN A 182 -4.83 -52.66 29.32
C GLN A 182 -3.71 -53.51 29.93
N MET A 183 -3.76 -53.69 31.25
CA MET A 183 -2.86 -54.55 31.98
C MET A 183 -3.67 -55.50 32.86
N ALA A 184 -3.39 -56.81 32.80
CA ALA A 184 -4.13 -57.80 33.57
C ALA A 184 -3.94 -57.58 35.08
N LYS A 185 -5.02 -57.73 35.87
CA LYS A 185 -4.96 -57.74 37.33
C LYS A 185 -4.73 -59.17 37.85
N LYS A 186 -4.14 -59.29 39.04
CA LYS A 186 -3.95 -60.61 39.71
C LYS A 186 -5.26 -61.33 40.02
N SER A 187 -6.32 -60.60 40.34
CA SER A 187 -7.64 -61.14 40.72
C SER A 187 -8.58 -61.36 39.52
N GLY A 188 -8.08 -61.31 38.28
CA GLY A 188 -8.89 -61.32 37.07
C GLY A 188 -9.31 -59.91 36.59
N GLY A 189 -9.60 -59.81 35.29
CA GLY A 189 -9.94 -58.56 34.60
C GLY A 189 -8.73 -57.67 34.24
N TYR A 190 -9.01 -56.48 33.72
CA TYR A 190 -7.99 -55.54 33.22
C TYR A 190 -8.00 -54.21 33.97
N ARG A 191 -6.83 -53.58 34.10
CA ARG A 191 -6.65 -52.18 34.49
C ARG A 191 -6.34 -51.38 33.23
N LEU A 192 -7.14 -50.36 32.94
CA LEU A 192 -6.85 -49.40 31.88
C LEU A 192 -5.85 -48.38 32.41
N ILE A 193 -4.68 -48.31 31.77
CA ILE A 193 -3.61 -47.37 32.10
C ILE A 193 -3.52 -46.34 30.97
N SER A 194 -3.39 -45.07 31.33
CA SER A 194 -3.10 -43.98 30.39
C SER A 194 -1.69 -43.48 30.65
N ALA A 195 -0.80 -43.56 29.66
CA ALA A 195 0.55 -43.05 29.74
C ALA A 195 0.75 -41.85 28.79
N PRO A 196 1.41 -40.77 29.23
CA PRO A 196 1.67 -39.63 28.37
C PRO A 196 2.65 -40.04 27.25
N MET A 197 2.42 -39.53 26.04
CA MET A 197 3.36 -39.65 24.93
C MET A 197 4.67 -38.90 25.23
N PRO A 198 5.80 -39.24 24.58
CA PRO A 198 7.12 -38.71 24.92
C PRO A 198 7.20 -37.17 25.00
N LYS A 199 6.55 -36.45 24.08
CA LYS A 199 6.53 -34.98 24.08
C LYS A 199 5.84 -34.41 25.33
N LEU A 200 4.62 -34.87 25.62
CA LEU A 200 3.90 -34.46 26.81
C LEU A 200 4.63 -34.86 28.08
N LYS A 201 5.23 -36.06 28.12
CA LYS A 201 6.01 -36.53 29.26
C LYS A 201 7.20 -35.59 29.54
N LYS A 202 7.95 -35.20 28.50
CA LYS A 202 9.05 -34.22 28.65
C LYS A 202 8.53 -32.89 29.18
N ALA A 203 7.44 -32.40 28.60
CA ALA A 203 6.78 -31.17 29.02
C ALA A 203 6.21 -31.23 30.44
N GLN A 204 5.94 -32.40 31.01
CA GLN A 204 5.46 -32.56 32.40
C GLN A 204 6.58 -32.57 33.43
N HIS A 205 7.83 -32.80 33.02
CA HIS A 205 9.01 -32.91 33.91
C HIS A 205 9.87 -31.65 33.94
N TRP A 206 9.33 -30.50 33.54
CA TRP A 206 10.09 -29.24 33.48
C TRP A 206 10.28 -28.56 34.84
N CYS A 207 9.46 -28.91 35.83
CA CYS A 207 9.49 -28.42 37.20
C CYS A 207 9.99 -29.50 38.16
#